data_AF-A0A1Y6IYB4-F1
#
_entry.id   AF-A0A1Y6IYB4-F1
#
_cell.length_a   1.000
_cell.length_b   1.000
_cell.length_c   1.000
_cell.angle_alpha   90.00
_cell.angle_beta   90.00
_cell.angle_gamma   90.00
#
_symmetry.space_group_name_H-M   'P 1'
#
loop_
_entity.id
_entity.type
_entity.pdbx_description
1 polymer ?
#
loop_
_entity_poly.entity_id
_entity_poly.type
_entity_poly.pdbx_seq_one_letter_code
_entity_poly.pdbx_strand_id
1 'polypeptide(L)' 'MNDFEQELAGLAAQEFGEEETKLPSLDEQKAVVAKLKELEAQGKLTPEVLEAHFGQFAADAEGPVH' A
#
# COMPACT_ATOMS: atom_id res chain seq x y z
N MET A 1 23.35 22.63 -21.14
CA MET A 1 22.50 21.66 -20.44
C MET A 1 21.46 22.48 -19.74
N ASN A 2 20.22 22.35 -20.20
CA ASN A 2 19.11 23.23 -19.85
C ASN A 2 18.67 22.90 -18.41
N ASP A 3 18.33 23.89 -17.58
CA ASP A 3 17.95 23.67 -16.16
C ASP A 3 16.85 22.59 -16.01
N PHE A 4 15.93 22.53 -16.98
CA PHE A 4 14.90 21.49 -17.10
C PHE A 4 15.46 20.06 -17.19
N GLU A 5 16.57 19.85 -17.90
CA GLU A 5 17.19 18.53 -18.02
C GLU A 5 17.80 18.08 -16.68
N GLN A 6 18.31 19.03 -15.88
CA GLN A 6 18.83 18.74 -14.54
C GLN A 6 17.71 18.44 -13.55
N GLU A 7 16.62 19.21 -13.59
CA GLU A 7 15.43 18.96 -12.75
C GLU A 7 14.79 17.61 -13.09
N LEU A 8 14.61 17.31 -14.38
CA LEU A 8 14.06 16.03 -14.84
C LEU A 8 14.95 14.85 -14.44
N ALA A 9 16.27 15.00 -14.54
CA ALA A 9 17.23 13.99 -14.09
C ALA A 9 17.18 13.78 -12.57
N GLY A 10 16.99 14.84 -11.79
CA GLY A 10 16.81 14.76 -10.34
C GLY A 10 15.53 14.03 -9.93
N LEU A 11 14.42 14.29 -10.63
CA LEU A 11 13.14 13.62 -10.38
C LEU A 11 13.19 12.13 -10.78
N ALA A 12 13.74 11.83 -11.96
CA ALA A 12 13.94 10.46 -12.41
C ALA A 12 14.83 9.67 -11.43
N ALA A 13 15.85 10.29 -10.83
CA ALA A 13 16.68 9.63 -9.82
C ALA A 13 15.94 9.31 -8.51
N GLN A 14 14.81 9.97 -8.21
CA GLN A 14 13.99 9.74 -7.01
C GLN A 14 12.95 8.62 -7.22
N GLU A 15 12.36 8.50 -8.41
CA GLU A 15 11.27 7.54 -8.68
C GLU A 15 11.70 6.06 -8.76
N PHE A 16 13.00 5.74 -8.78
CA PHE A 16 13.50 4.36 -8.97
C PHE A 16 14.07 3.70 -7.70
N GLY A 17 13.90 4.29 -6.52
CA GLY A 17 14.50 3.82 -5.27
C GLY A 17 13.65 2.83 -4.46
N GLU A 18 12.33 2.87 -4.62
CA GLU A 18 11.40 2.10 -3.79
C GLU A 18 10.91 0.87 -4.57
N GLU A 19 11.04 -0.32 -3.96
CA GLU A 19 10.44 -1.52 -4.53
C GLU A 19 8.92 -1.33 -4.58
N GLU A 20 8.36 -1.28 -5.80
CA GLU A 20 6.90 -1.22 -5.98
C GLU A 20 6.25 -2.40 -5.26
N THR A 21 5.46 -2.12 -4.23
CA THR A 21 4.66 -3.16 -3.57
C THR A 21 3.62 -3.68 -4.55
N LYS A 22 3.82 -4.91 -5.01
CA LYS A 22 2.93 -5.53 -5.99
C LYS A 22 1.51 -5.63 -5.47
N LEU A 23 0.56 -5.09 -6.24
CA LEU A 23 -0.85 -5.25 -5.93
C LEU A 23 -1.29 -6.72 -6.09
N PRO A 24 -2.13 -7.23 -5.17
CA PRO A 24 -2.72 -8.56 -5.29
C PRO A 24 -3.65 -8.65 -6.50
N SER A 25 -3.80 -9.83 -7.07
CA SER A 25 -4.76 -10.13 -8.14
C SER A 25 -6.22 -9.98 -7.67
N LEU A 26 -7.17 -9.90 -8.61
CA LEU A 26 -8.59 -9.80 -8.28
C LEU A 26 -9.12 -10.98 -7.45
N ASP A 27 -8.61 -12.18 -7.68
CA ASP A 27 -9.04 -13.36 -6.94
C ASP A 27 -8.48 -13.36 -5.52
N GLU A 28 -7.23 -12.91 -5.34
CA GLU A 28 -6.63 -12.70 -4.01
C GLU A 28 -7.37 -11.60 -3.25
N GLN A 29 -7.72 -10.49 -3.91
CA GLN A 29 -8.51 -9.41 -3.29
C GLN A 29 -9.87 -9.90 -2.81
N LYS A 30 -10.58 -10.71 -3.62
CA LYS A 30 -11.87 -11.31 -3.22
C LYS A 30 -11.72 -12.25 -2.02
N ALA A 31 -10.66 -13.04 -1.96
CA ALA A 31 -10.39 -13.93 -0.84
C ALA A 31 -10.15 -13.14 0.46
N VAL A 32 -9.39 -12.04 0.39
CA VAL A 32 -9.21 -11.13 1.53
C VAL A 32 -10.55 -10.57 1.99
N VAL A 33 -11.37 -10.04 1.08
CA VAL A 33 -12.70 -9.47 1.41
C VAL A 33 -13.62 -10.52 2.06
N ALA A 34 -13.64 -11.76 1.56
CA ALA A 34 -14.45 -12.82 2.14
C ALA A 34 -14.06 -13.10 3.60
N LYS A 35 -12.75 -13.17 3.87
CA LYS A 35 -12.22 -13.38 5.22
C LYS A 35 -12.52 -12.21 6.17
N LEU A 36 -12.39 -10.98 5.70
CA LEU A 36 -12.70 -9.80 6.51
C LEU A 36 -14.19 -9.74 6.89
N LYS A 37 -15.08 -10.06 5.95
CA LYS A 37 -16.53 -10.15 6.21
C LYS A 37 -16.88 -11.24 7.23
N GLU A 38 -16.20 -12.39 7.15
CA GLU A 38 -16.37 -13.45 8.14
C GLU A 38 -15.96 -12.98 9.54
N LEU A 39 -14.82 -12.29 9.66
CA LEU A 39 -14.35 -11.76 10.93
C LEU A 39 -15.25 -10.64 11.46
N GLU A 40 -15.79 -9.79 10.59
CA GLU A 40 -16.77 -8.76 10.94
C GLU A 40 -18.04 -9.38 11.54
N ALA A 41 -18.60 -10.40 10.88
CA ALA A 41 -19.77 -11.11 11.38
C ALA A 41 -19.53 -11.82 12.72
N GLN A 42 -18.30 -12.23 13.00
CA GLN A 42 -17.90 -12.83 14.28
C GLN A 42 -17.54 -11.78 15.35
N GLY A 43 -17.52 -10.48 15.02
CA GLY A 43 -17.06 -9.41 15.93
C GLY A 43 -15.55 -9.48 16.23
N LYS A 44 -14.77 -10.10 15.34
CA LYS A 44 -13.31 -10.32 15.47
C LYS A 44 -12.49 -9.51 14.47
N LEU A 45 -13.13 -8.64 13.70
CA LEU A 45 -12.42 -7.72 12.81
C LEU A 45 -11.79 -6.60 13.66
N THR A 46 -10.48 -6.66 13.86
CA THR A 46 -9.73 -5.68 14.64
C THR A 46 -8.76 -4.88 13.76
N PRO A 47 -8.27 -3.71 14.23
CA PRO A 47 -7.27 -2.93 13.51
C PRO A 47 -6.01 -3.74 13.19
N GLU A 48 -5.56 -4.60 14.11
CA GLU A 48 -4.36 -5.43 13.93
C GLU A 48 -4.55 -6.46 12.79
N VAL A 49 -5.78 -6.98 12.62
CA VAL A 49 -6.12 -7.85 11.49
C VAL A 49 -6.07 -7.08 10.18
N LEU A 50 -6.56 -5.84 10.15
CA LEU A 50 -6.51 -4.99 8.96
C LEU A 50 -5.06 -4.61 8.61
N GLU A 51 -4.25 -4.27 9.60
CA GLU A 51 -2.84 -3.90 9.43
C GLU A 51 -2.02 -5.05 8.81
N ALA A 52 -2.30 -6.30 9.21
CA ALA A 52 -1.66 -7.47 8.59
C ALA A 52 -1.94 -7.63 7.08
N HIS A 53 -3.01 -7.01 6.56
CA HIS A 53 -3.35 -7.03 5.14
C HIS A 53 -2.94 -5.75 4.40
N PHE A 54 -3.08 -4.59 5.05
CA PHE A 54 -2.94 -3.28 4.42
C PHE A 54 -1.67 -2.50 4.82
N GLY A 55 -1.00 -2.86 5.92
CA GLY A 55 0.15 -2.14 6.44
C GLY A 55 1.32 -2.05 5.46
N GLN A 56 1.49 -3.07 4.61
CA GLN A 56 2.49 -3.08 3.53
C GLN A 56 2.27 -2.01 2.45
N PHE A 57 1.06 -1.46 2.33
CA PHE A 57 0.73 -0.39 1.39
C PHE A 57 0.74 0.99 2.05
N ALA A 58 0.98 1.06 3.36
CA ALA A 58 0.99 2.29 4.15
C ALA A 58 2.41 2.73 4.54
N ALA A 59 3.45 2.08 4.02
CA ALA A 59 4.85 2.34 4.36
C ALA A 59 5.28 3.81 4.14
N ASP A 60 4.64 4.50 3.18
CA ASP A 60 4.93 5.90 2.83
C ASP A 60 3.84 6.88 3.28
N ALA A 61 2.84 6.41 4.04
CA ALA A 61 1.84 7.29 4.62
C ALA A 61 2.47 8.01 5.82
N GLU A 62 3.00 9.21 5.60
CA GLU A 62 3.40 10.16 6.65
C GLU A 62 2.17 10.59 7.49
N GLY A 63 1.62 9.69 8.31
CA GLY A 63 0.53 10.03 9.21
C GLY A 63 -0.23 8.84 9.78
N PRO A 64 -0.67 8.93 11.04
CA PRO A 64 -1.52 7.90 11.60
C PRO A 64 -2.88 7.87 10.89
N VAL A 65 -3.30 6.67 10.49
CA VAL A 65 -4.67 6.41 10.02
C VAL A 65 -5.56 6.32 11.25
N HIS A 66 -6.26 7.42 11.57
CA HIS A 66 -7.24 7.53 12.65
C HIS A 66 -8.66 7.55 12.11
#